data_AF-I0R1Q6-F1
#
_entry.id   AF-I0R1Q6-F1
#
_cell.length_a   1.000
_cell.length_b   1.000
_cell.length_c   1.000
_cell.angle_alpha   90.00
_cell.angle_beta   90.00
_cell.angle_gamma   90.00
#
_symmetry.space_group_name_H-M   'P 1'
#
loop_
_entity.id
_entity.type
_entity.pdbx_description
1 polymer ?
#
loop_
_entity_poly.entity_id
_entity_poly.type
_entity_poly.pdbx_seq_one_letter_code
_entity_poly.pdbx_strand_id
1 'polypeptide(L)'
;MEDLAALVATILAVFVGVALINILLAVLSRRKKLKPFIAMVFNALTGFAAVFGISISWVIGIFPLAGLIIGSIILTLPNRKRR
;
A
#
# COMPACT_ATOMS: atom_id res chain seq x y z
N MET A 1 6.46 -19.53 8.76
CA MET A 1 5.16 -19.16 8.15
C MET A 1 4.37 -18.28 9.10
N GLU A 2 4.18 -18.72 10.35
CA GLU A 2 3.52 -17.94 11.41
C GLU A 2 4.20 -16.59 11.68
N ASP A 3 5.53 -16.55 11.85
CA ASP A 3 6.27 -15.30 12.12
C ASP A 3 6.13 -14.25 11.02
N LEU A 4 6.10 -14.67 9.75
CA LEU A 4 5.91 -13.75 8.63
C LEU A 4 4.48 -13.20 8.60
N ALA A 5 3.49 -14.06 8.86
CA ALA A 5 2.09 -13.64 8.94
C ALA A 5 1.87 -12.66 10.10
N ALA A 6 2.49 -12.92 11.26
CA ALA A 6 2.46 -12.02 12.41
C ALA A 6 3.11 -10.67 12.09
N LEU A 7 4.24 -10.67 11.39
CA LEU A 7 4.90 -9.43 10.93
C LEU A 7 4.00 -8.63 9.99
N VAL A 8 3.42 -9.28 8.98
CA VAL A 8 2.51 -8.63 8.01
C VAL A 8 1.27 -8.09 8.73
N ALA A 9 0.67 -8.86 9.63
CA ALA A 9 -0.47 -8.42 10.43
C ALA A 9 -0.12 -7.20 11.29
N THR A 10 1.08 -7.17 11.88
CA THR A 10 1.56 -6.04 12.66
C THR A 10 1.71 -4.79 11.79
N ILE A 11 2.30 -4.91 10.59
CA ILE A 11 2.44 -3.80 9.64
C ILE A 11 1.06 -3.25 9.25
N LEU A 12 0.10 -4.13 8.94
CA LEU A 12 -1.27 -3.74 8.60
C LEU A 12 -1.97 -3.05 9.78
N ALA A 13 -1.82 -3.58 11.00
CA ALA A 13 -2.38 -2.98 12.20
C ALA A 13 -1.81 -1.58 12.46
N VAL A 14 -0.51 -1.37 12.22
CA VAL A 14 0.13 -0.05 12.30
C VAL A 14 -0.49 0.92 11.29
N PHE A 15 -0.71 0.51 10.04
CA PHE A 15 -1.36 1.37 9.04
C PHE A 15 -2.78 1.77 9.44
N VAL A 16 -3.56 0.83 9.99
CA VAL A 16 -4.90 1.12 10.53
C VAL A 16 -4.80 2.11 11.69
N GLY A 17 -3.86 1.91 12.61
CA GLY A 17 -3.62 2.82 13.73
C GLY A 17 -3.27 4.24 13.29
N VAL A 18 -2.36 4.39 12.32
CA VAL A 18 -1.98 5.69 11.75
C VAL A 18 -3.19 6.37 11.09
N ALA A 19 -4.01 5.64 10.35
CA ALA A 19 -5.22 6.17 9.74
C ALA A 19 -6.21 6.69 10.80
N LEU A 20 -6.44 5.93 11.88
CA LEU A 20 -7.31 6.34 12.98
C LEU A 20 -6.78 7.58 13.69
N ILE A 21 -5.47 7.67 13.93
CA ILE A 21 -4.84 8.86 14.52
C ILE A 21 -5.03 10.07 13.60
N ASN A 22 -4.81 9.92 12.30
CA ASN A 22 -4.98 11.02 11.35
C ASN A 22 -6.43 11.54 11.34
N ILE A 23 -7.41 10.64 11.36
CA ILE A 23 -8.84 10.98 11.48
C ILE A 23 -9.11 11.69 12.83
N LEU A 24 -8.58 11.17 13.93
CA LEU A 24 -8.77 11.76 15.26
C LEU A 24 -8.21 13.19 15.32
N LEU A 25 -7.00 13.42 14.80
CA LEU A 25 -6.38 14.75 14.73
C LEU A 25 -7.22 15.72 13.87
N ALA A 26 -7.75 15.25 12.73
CA ALA A 26 -8.65 16.04 11.90
C ALA A 26 -9.95 16.41 12.66
N VAL A 27 -10.56 15.46 13.38
CA VAL A 27 -11.76 15.71 14.19
C VAL A 27 -11.49 16.69 15.33
N LEU A 28 -10.38 16.52 16.05
CA LEU A 28 -9.99 17.42 17.14
C LEU A 28 -9.67 18.83 16.65
N SER A 29 -9.01 18.94 15.49
CA SER A 29 -8.78 20.23 14.85
C SER A 29 -10.09 20.90 14.44
N ARG A 30 -11.04 20.16 13.85
CA ARG A 30 -12.38 20.68 13.51
C ARG A 30 -13.16 21.15 14.74
N ARG A 31 -12.97 20.49 15.88
CA ARG A 31 -13.53 20.88 17.19
C ARG A 31 -12.77 22.03 17.87
N LYS A 32 -11.80 22.66 17.18
CA LYS A 32 -10.92 23.73 17.72
C LYS A 32 -10.12 23.32 18.97
N LYS A 33 -10.00 22.03 19.25
CA LYS A 33 -9.20 21.49 20.37
C LYS A 33 -7.72 21.36 20.04
N LEU A 34 -7.39 21.38 18.75
CA LEU A 34 -6.02 21.33 18.24
C LEU A 34 -5.82 22.40 17.17
N LYS A 35 -4.59 22.93 17.10
CA LYS A 35 -4.22 23.90 16.06
C LYS A 35 -4.31 23.22 14.69
N PRO A 36 -5.01 23.84 13.70
CA PRO A 36 -5.16 23.27 12.36
C PRO A 36 -3.85 22.90 11.68
N PHE A 37 -2.79 23.65 11.97
CA PHE A 37 -1.45 23.36 11.46
C PHE A 37 -0.95 21.96 11.81
N ILE A 38 -1.20 21.48 13.04
CA ILE A 38 -0.74 20.16 13.49
C ILE A 38 -1.46 19.05 12.71
N ALA A 39 -2.77 19.18 12.52
CA ALA A 39 -3.55 18.24 11.73
C ALA A 39 -3.14 18.26 10.26
N MET A 40 -2.87 19.43 9.68
CA MET A 40 -2.40 19.56 8.29
C MET A 40 -1.04 18.91 8.07
N VAL A 41 -0.07 19.16 8.95
CA VAL A 41 1.28 18.57 8.84
C VAL A 41 1.21 17.06 8.96
N PHE A 42 0.49 16.53 9.96
CA PHE A 42 0.37 15.08 10.14
C PHE A 42 -0.33 14.41 8.95
N ASN A 43 -1.38 15.04 8.43
CA ASN A 43 -2.09 14.53 7.26
C ASN A 43 -1.22 14.56 6.00
N ALA A 44 -0.46 15.64 5.77
CA ALA A 44 0.47 15.73 4.65
C ALA A 44 1.56 14.65 4.73
N LEU A 45 2.20 14.46 5.89
CA LEU A 45 3.21 13.41 6.09
C LEU A 45 2.64 12.01 5.86
N THR A 46 1.46 11.74 6.41
CA THR A 46 0.76 10.46 6.21
C THR A 46 0.46 10.24 4.72
N GLY A 47 0.00 11.29 4.02
CA GLY A 47 -0.26 11.25 2.58
C GLY A 47 1.00 10.97 1.75
N PHE A 48 2.11 11.66 2.03
CA PHE A 48 3.38 11.42 1.34
C PHE A 48 3.90 10.00 1.55
N ALA A 49 3.85 9.50 2.79
CA ALA A 49 4.24 8.13 3.11
C ALA A 49 3.37 7.10 2.36
N ALA A 50 2.06 7.33 2.28
CA ALA A 50 1.15 6.47 1.54
C ALA A 50 1.45 6.46 0.03
N VAL A 51 1.63 7.63 -0.59
CA VAL A 51 1.97 7.75 -2.02
C VAL A 51 3.30 7.04 -2.32
N PHE A 52 4.29 7.22 -1.46
CA PHE A 52 5.59 6.55 -1.58
C PHE A 52 5.45 5.01 -1.52
N GLY A 53 4.73 4.49 -0.52
CA GLY A 53 4.48 3.06 -0.35
C GLY A 53 3.72 2.44 -1.54
N ILE A 54 2.69 3.12 -2.05
CA ILE A 54 1.93 2.68 -3.23
C ILE A 54 2.83 2.63 -4.46
N SER A 55 3.65 3.67 -4.65
CA SER A 55 4.54 3.77 -5.82
C SER A 55 5.55 2.63 -5.84
N ILE A 56 6.21 2.35 -4.72
CA ILE A 56 7.15 1.23 -4.59
C ILE A 56 6.44 -0.11 -4.81
N SER A 57 5.27 -0.29 -4.20
CA SER A 57 4.49 -1.54 -4.33
C SER A 57 4.12 -1.82 -5.78
N TRP A 58 3.75 -0.79 -6.54
CA TRP A 58 3.46 -0.89 -7.97
C TRP A 58 4.69 -1.27 -8.78
N VAL A 59 5.83 -0.60 -8.54
CA VAL A 59 7.08 -0.88 -9.25
C VAL A 59 7.57 -2.30 -8.97
N ILE A 60 7.40 -2.82 -7.75
CA ILE A 60 7.77 -4.20 -7.44
C ILE A 60 6.75 -5.18 -8.04
N GLY A 61 5.45 -4.88 -7.96
CA GLY A 61 4.37 -5.76 -8.41
C GLY A 61 4.28 -5.92 -9.93
N ILE A 62 4.76 -4.94 -10.71
CA ILE A 62 4.68 -5.01 -12.18
C ILE A 62 5.58 -6.10 -12.76
N PHE A 63 6.70 -6.45 -12.12
CA PHE A 63 7.60 -7.50 -12.63
C PHE A 63 6.99 -8.91 -12.56
N PRO A 64 6.48 -9.38 -11.41
CA PRO A 64 5.73 -10.64 -11.36
C PRO A 64 4.53 -10.65 -12.30
N LEU A 65 3.80 -9.53 -12.39
CA LEU A 65 2.63 -9.43 -13.26
C LEU A 65 3.02 -9.55 -14.75
N ALA A 66 4.10 -8.89 -15.17
CA ALA A 66 4.65 -9.06 -16.51
C ALA A 66 5.09 -10.51 -16.75
N GLY A 67 5.74 -11.14 -15.77
CA GLY A 67 6.09 -12.56 -15.83
C GLY A 67 4.88 -13.48 -16.02
N LEU A 68 3.79 -13.22 -15.30
CA LEU A 68 2.53 -13.97 -15.45
C LEU A 68 1.89 -13.76 -16.82
N ILE A 69 1.89 -12.53 -17.34
CA ILE A 69 1.37 -12.24 -18.68
C ILE A 69 2.20 -12.97 -19.74
N ILE A 70 3.53 -12.84 -19.69
CA ILE A 70 4.45 -13.48 -20.64
C ILE A 70 4.31 -15.00 -20.55
N GLY A 71 4.31 -15.56 -19.34
CA GLY A 71 4.11 -16.99 -19.11
C GLY A 71 2.78 -17.49 -19.68
N SER A 72 1.70 -16.75 -19.47
CA SER A 72 0.38 -17.08 -20.02
C SER A 72 0.37 -17.07 -21.55
N ILE A 73 1.03 -16.09 -22.17
CA ILE A 73 1.19 -16.04 -23.64
C ILE A 73 1.97 -17.25 -24.14
N ILE A 74 3.11 -17.58 -23.53
CA ILE A 74 3.95 -18.72 -23.92
C ILE A 74 3.17 -20.03 -23.83
N LEU A 75 2.44 -20.24 -22.74
CA LEU A 75 1.66 -21.46 -22.51
C LEU A 75 0.47 -21.58 -23.47
N THR A 76 -0.11 -20.45 -23.89
CA THR A 76 -1.27 -20.43 -24.80
C THR A 76 -0.86 -20.49 -26.27
N LEU A 77 0.39 -20.16 -26.61
CA LEU A 77 0.86 -20.18 -27.99
C LEU A 77 0.86 -21.62 -28.55
N PRO A 78 0.23 -21.89 -29.70
CA PRO A 78 0.20 -23.22 -30.28
C PRO A 78 1.60 -23.66 -30.70
N ASN A 79 2.04 -24.82 -30.19
CA ASN A 79 3.36 -25.35 -30.47
C ASN A 79 3.42 -25.86 -31.92
N ARG A 80 4.05 -25.08 -32.81
CA ARG A 80 4.17 -25.36 -34.26
C ARG A 80 4.79 -26.74 -34.58
N LYS A 81 5.51 -27.38 -33.64
CA LYS A 81 6.10 -28.72 -33.82
C LYS A 81 5.13 -29.89 -33.61
N ARG A 82 3.89 -29.66 -33.18
CA ARG A 82 2.89 -30.72 -32.92
C ARG A 82 1.89 -30.93 -34.08
N ARG A 83 2.15 -30.33 -35.25
CA ARG A 83 1.45 -30.61 -36.52
C ARG A 83 2.40 -31.30 -37.48
#